data_AF-A0AAD8MNF6-F1
#
_entry.id   AF-A0AAD8MNF6-F1
#
_cell.length_a   1.000
_cell.length_b   1.000
_cell.length_c   1.000
_cell.angle_alpha   90.00
_cell.angle_beta   90.00
_cell.angle_gamma   90.00
#
_symmetry.space_group_name_H-M   'P 1'
#
loop_
_entity.id
_entity.type
_entity.pdbx_description
1 polymer ?
#
loop_
_entity_poly.entity_id
_entity_poly.type
_entity_poly.pdbx_seq_one_letter_code
_entity_poly.pdbx_strand_id
1 'polypeptide(L)'
;MTHLFDLSGKSNNKAGKEELEETRQSRVVAKLHAILRPFLLRRMKEDVEQMLPRKKEIILYATMTEYQKNFQEHLVNKTLENHLLETVDTGRGFKGRLQNLMVQLRKNCAHPDLLESAYDGSYFYPPVEQLVGQCGKFQLLDKLLKKLLARKHKVLIFSQWTKILDIMHYYLEESGFEVCRIDGNVKLEERRKQVKAATAQIFEVSC
;
A
#
# COMPACT_ATOMS: atom_id res chain seq x y z
N MET A 1 -28.68 -54.61 18.81
CA MET A 1 -27.38 -53.92 18.90
C MET A 1 -27.57 -52.54 18.30
N THR A 2 -28.24 -51.58 18.93
CA THR A 2 -27.96 -50.94 20.24
C THR A 2 -26.51 -50.53 20.41
N HIS A 3 -26.37 -49.25 20.81
CA HIS A 3 -25.18 -48.47 21.15
C HIS A 3 -24.49 -47.76 19.96
N LEU A 4 -23.98 -46.53 20.06
CA LEU A 4 -24.02 -45.44 21.05
C LEU A 4 -22.98 -44.46 20.50
N PHE A 5 -23.38 -43.47 19.70
CA PHE A 5 -22.53 -42.32 19.40
C PHE A 5 -23.34 -41.04 19.58
N ASP A 6 -23.58 -40.76 20.86
CA ASP A 6 -24.05 -39.47 21.33
C ASP A 6 -22.87 -38.48 21.32
N LEU A 7 -22.81 -37.64 20.28
CA LEU A 7 -21.91 -36.48 20.17
C LEU A 7 -22.61 -35.17 20.60
N SER A 8 -23.76 -35.23 21.28
CA SER A 8 -24.52 -34.05 21.72
C SER A 8 -23.84 -33.29 22.88
N GLY A 9 -23.06 -33.97 23.73
CA GLY A 9 -22.57 -33.41 24.99
C GLY A 9 -21.35 -32.46 24.93
N LYS A 10 -20.56 -32.45 23.84
CA LYS A 10 -19.33 -31.63 23.76
C LYS A 10 -19.50 -30.30 23.02
N SER A 11 -20.57 -30.11 22.26
CA SER A 11 -20.85 -28.85 21.56
C SER A 11 -21.42 -27.78 22.51
N ASN A 12 -22.27 -28.17 23.47
CA ASN A 12 -22.93 -27.24 24.39
C ASN A 12 -21.97 -26.55 25.38
N ASN A 13 -20.92 -27.23 25.83
CA ASN A 13 -20.00 -26.70 26.83
C ASN A 13 -18.92 -25.75 26.26
N LYS A 14 -18.65 -25.80 24.95
CA LYS A 14 -17.78 -24.82 24.25
C LYS A 14 -18.58 -23.58 23.86
N ALA A 15 -19.77 -23.76 23.29
CA ALA A 15 -20.66 -22.67 22.95
C ALA A 15 -21.01 -21.81 24.18
N GLY A 16 -21.37 -22.45 25.31
CA GLY A 16 -21.67 -21.73 26.55
C GLY A 16 -20.46 -21.01 27.19
N LYS A 17 -19.22 -21.43 26.91
CA LYS A 17 -18.01 -20.73 27.38
C LYS A 17 -17.65 -19.56 26.48
N GLU A 18 -17.79 -19.70 25.16
CA GLU A 18 -17.57 -18.61 24.19
C GLU A 18 -18.60 -17.48 24.37
N GLU A 19 -19.87 -17.83 24.59
CA GLU A 19 -20.95 -16.86 24.85
C GLU A 19 -20.75 -16.11 26.18
N LEU A 20 -20.22 -16.79 27.21
CA LEU A 20 -19.87 -16.17 28.49
C LEU A 20 -18.66 -15.20 28.35
N GLU A 21 -17.70 -15.52 27.49
CA GLU A 21 -16.54 -14.68 27.24
C GLU A 21 -16.91 -13.44 26.39
N GLU A 22 -17.77 -13.59 25.38
CA GLU A 22 -18.30 -12.48 24.57
C GLU A 22 -19.14 -11.50 25.39
N THR A 23 -20.01 -12.01 26.27
CA THR A 23 -20.79 -11.17 27.18
C THR A 23 -19.90 -10.45 28.19
N ARG A 24 -18.83 -11.09 28.67
CA ARG A 24 -17.82 -10.47 29.53
C ARG A 24 -17.05 -9.37 28.79
N GLN A 25 -16.60 -9.62 27.57
CA GLN A 25 -15.95 -8.62 26.72
C GLN A 25 -16.87 -7.43 26.45
N SER A 26 -18.13 -7.68 26.12
CA SER A 26 -19.14 -6.65 25.89
C SER A 26 -19.39 -5.77 27.12
N ARG A 27 -19.46 -6.36 28.33
CA ARG A 27 -19.57 -5.61 29.59
C ARG A 27 -18.35 -4.74 29.87
N VAL A 28 -17.14 -5.24 29.59
CA VAL A 28 -15.89 -4.48 29.74
C VAL A 28 -15.87 -3.31 28.77
N VAL A 29 -16.20 -3.55 27.50
CA VAL A 29 -16.30 -2.51 26.46
C VAL A 29 -17.33 -1.43 26.83
N ALA A 30 -18.50 -1.83 27.34
CA ALA A 30 -19.54 -0.88 27.77
C ALA A 30 -19.08 0.01 28.94
N LYS A 31 -18.39 -0.57 29.95
CA LYS A 31 -17.82 0.19 31.07
C LYS A 31 -16.74 1.17 30.59
N LEU A 32 -15.86 0.74 29.69
CA LEU A 32 -14.83 1.61 29.11
C LEU A 32 -15.47 2.76 28.31
N HIS A 33 -16.49 2.48 27.50
CA HIS A 33 -17.22 3.53 26.80
C HIS A 33 -17.90 4.51 27.77
N ALA A 34 -18.47 4.05 28.89
CA ALA A 34 -19.09 4.93 29.87
C ALA A 34 -18.07 5.88 30.54
N ILE A 35 -16.87 5.38 30.85
CA ILE A 35 -15.78 6.18 31.46
C ILE A 35 -15.20 7.17 30.44
N LEU A 36 -15.01 6.74 29.18
CA LEU A 36 -14.35 7.56 28.15
C LEU A 36 -15.28 8.55 27.44
N ARG A 37 -16.59 8.30 27.38
CA ARG A 37 -17.59 9.15 26.69
C ARG A 37 -17.56 10.63 27.07
N PRO A 38 -17.37 11.06 28.34
CA PRO A 38 -17.24 12.48 28.67
C PRO A 38 -15.90 13.11 28.23
N PHE A 39 -14.86 12.30 27.98
CA PHE A 39 -13.52 12.78 27.60
C PHE A 39 -13.23 12.65 26.10
N LEU A 40 -13.96 11.79 25.38
CA LEU A 40 -13.75 11.50 23.96
C LEU A 40 -15.05 11.66 23.17
N LEU A 41 -15.07 12.64 22.26
CA LEU A 41 -16.13 12.77 21.27
C LEU A 41 -15.80 11.94 20.04
N ARG A 42 -16.56 10.87 19.82
CA ARG A 42 -16.51 10.04 18.61
C ARG A 42 -17.86 10.15 17.88
N ARG A 43 -17.83 10.56 16.61
CA ARG A 43 -19.00 10.62 15.71
C ARG A 43 -18.71 9.82 14.44
N MET A 44 -19.69 9.09 13.91
CA MET A 44 -19.56 8.47 12.59
C MET A 44 -19.92 9.50 11.51
N LYS A 45 -19.32 9.40 10.32
CA LYS A 45 -19.67 10.30 9.21
C LYS A 45 -21.14 10.15 8.79
N GLU A 46 -21.70 8.96 8.95
CA GLU A 46 -23.12 8.65 8.72
C GLU A 46 -24.05 9.41 9.67
N ASP A 47 -23.60 9.73 10.88
CA ASP A 47 -24.39 10.46 11.89
C ASP A 47 -24.46 11.97 11.59
N VAL A 48 -23.54 12.48 10.76
CA VAL A 48 -23.30 13.92 10.59
C VAL A 48 -23.64 14.42 9.18
N GLU A 49 -23.35 13.65 8.14
CA GLU A 49 -23.44 14.10 6.75
C GLU A 49 -24.26 13.12 5.91
N GLN A 50 -25.58 13.28 5.90
CA GLN A 50 -26.50 12.36 5.21
C GLN A 50 -26.39 12.44 3.67
N MET A 51 -25.85 13.55 3.13
CA MET A 51 -25.67 13.74 1.68
C MET A 51 -24.35 13.15 1.14
N LEU A 52 -23.45 12.66 2.00
CA LEU A 52 -22.18 12.10 1.53
C LEU A 52 -22.40 10.70 0.93
N PRO A 53 -22.01 10.45 -0.33
CA PRO A 53 -22.11 9.12 -0.93
C PRO A 53 -21.32 8.08 -0.13
N ARG A 54 -21.83 6.85 -0.08
CA ARG A 54 -21.13 5.74 0.60
C ARG A 54 -19.78 5.46 -0.07
N LYS A 55 -18.74 5.32 0.75
CA LYS A 55 -17.41 4.90 0.30
C LYS A 55 -17.49 3.49 -0.27
N LYS A 56 -16.98 3.29 -1.49
CA LYS A 56 -16.79 1.95 -2.08
C LYS A 56 -15.32 1.56 -1.97
N GLU A 57 -15.05 0.38 -1.44
CA GLU A 57 -13.71 -0.20 -1.33
C GLU A 57 -13.60 -1.36 -2.29
N ILE A 58 -12.65 -1.29 -3.24
CA ILE A 58 -12.43 -2.30 -4.26
C ILE A 58 -10.97 -2.73 -4.20
N ILE A 59 -10.73 -4.01 -3.96
CA ILE A 59 -9.39 -4.60 -3.93
C ILE A 59 -9.10 -5.16 -5.32
N LEU A 60 -8.06 -4.64 -5.97
CA LEU A 60 -7.59 -5.12 -7.27
C LEU A 60 -6.32 -5.93 -7.09
N TYR A 61 -6.34 -7.18 -7.55
CA TYR A 61 -5.18 -8.07 -7.53
C TYR A 61 -4.36 -7.87 -8.81
N ALA A 62 -3.10 -7.46 -8.66
CA ALA A 62 -2.16 -7.34 -9.77
C ALA A 62 -1.24 -8.57 -9.80
N THR A 63 -1.00 -9.11 -11.00
CA THR A 63 -0.03 -10.19 -11.23
C THR A 63 1.39 -9.65 -11.28
N MET A 64 2.36 -10.43 -10.83
CA MET A 64 3.78 -10.08 -10.96
C MET A 64 4.25 -10.30 -12.40
N THR A 65 5.06 -9.38 -12.90
CA THR A 65 5.75 -9.48 -14.20
C THR A 65 6.85 -10.53 -14.14
N GLU A 66 7.34 -10.97 -15.30
CA GLU A 66 8.49 -11.87 -15.36
C GLU A 66 9.73 -11.26 -14.70
N TYR A 67 9.94 -9.96 -14.90
CA TYR A 67 11.00 -9.20 -14.24
C TYR A 67 10.90 -9.29 -12.70
N GLN A 68 9.71 -9.02 -12.14
CA GLN A 68 9.47 -9.12 -10.70
C GLN A 68 9.64 -10.55 -10.17
N LYS A 69 9.25 -11.57 -10.94
CA LYS A 69 9.42 -12.97 -10.56
C LYS A 69 10.90 -13.34 -10.48
N ASN A 70 11.70 -12.94 -11.47
CA ASN A 70 13.14 -13.16 -11.46
C ASN A 70 13.80 -12.56 -10.20
N PHE A 71 13.49 -11.29 -9.89
CA PHE A 71 13.97 -10.65 -8.66
C PHE A 71 13.49 -11.35 -7.39
N GLN A 72 12.24 -11.84 -7.38
CA GLN A 72 11.71 -12.57 -6.25
C GLN A 72 12.44 -13.89 -6.01
N GLU A 73 12.77 -14.64 -7.06
CA GLU A 73 13.55 -15.87 -6.97
C GLU A 73 14.94 -15.59 -6.41
N HIS A 74 15.63 -14.57 -6.92
CA HIS A 74 16.93 -14.14 -6.40
C HIS A 74 16.88 -13.65 -4.95
N LEU A 75 15.80 -13.00 -4.52
CA LEU A 75 15.58 -12.59 -3.13
C LEU A 75 15.40 -13.78 -2.19
N VAL A 76 14.57 -14.75 -2.59
CA VAL A 76 14.31 -15.96 -1.80
C VAL A 76 15.57 -16.82 -1.67
N ASN A 77 16.32 -16.94 -2.77
CA ASN A 77 17.59 -17.68 -2.82
C ASN A 77 18.76 -16.92 -2.16
N LYS A 78 18.56 -15.66 -1.73
CA LYS A 78 19.59 -14.77 -1.19
C LYS A 78 20.77 -14.54 -2.14
N THR A 79 20.56 -14.69 -3.44
CA THR A 79 21.57 -14.49 -4.49
C THR A 79 21.46 -13.12 -5.17
N LEU A 80 20.49 -12.30 -4.76
CA LEU A 80 20.24 -10.99 -5.37
C LEU A 80 21.49 -10.08 -5.40
N GLU A 81 22.31 -10.08 -4.35
CA GLU A 81 23.52 -9.26 -4.30
C GLU A 81 24.51 -9.62 -5.42
N ASN A 82 24.69 -10.91 -5.69
CA ASN A 82 25.55 -11.38 -6.77
C ASN A 82 24.97 -11.02 -8.14
N HIS A 83 23.66 -11.23 -8.34
CA HIS A 83 22.98 -10.89 -9.59
C HIS A 83 23.09 -9.38 -9.91
N LEU A 84 23.02 -8.52 -8.90
CA LEU A 84 23.15 -7.08 -9.06
C LEU A 84 24.61 -6.64 -9.31
N LEU A 85 25.58 -7.30 -8.68
CA LEU A 85 27.01 -7.04 -8.94
C LEU A 85 27.45 -7.46 -10.35
N GLU A 86 26.84 -8.50 -10.91
CA GLU A 86 27.10 -8.94 -12.29
C GLU A 86 26.49 -8.01 -13.34
N THR A 87 25.39 -7.32 -13.01
CA THR A 87 24.64 -6.47 -13.94
C THR A 87 25.03 -4.99 -13.87
N VAL A 88 25.60 -4.53 -12.74
CA VAL A 88 25.98 -3.12 -12.53
C VAL A 88 27.50 -3.00 -12.39
N ASP A 89 28.17 -2.51 -13.43
CA ASP A 89 29.64 -2.42 -13.57
C ASP A 89 30.30 -1.32 -12.71
N THR A 90 29.62 -0.82 -11.67
CA THR A 90 30.15 0.20 -10.77
C THR A 90 30.70 -0.45 -9.50
N GLY A 91 32.01 -0.36 -9.30
CA GLY A 91 32.75 -0.84 -8.12
C GLY A 91 32.38 -0.18 -6.78
N ARG A 92 31.15 0.32 -6.61
CA ARG A 92 30.57 0.77 -5.35
C ARG A 92 29.69 -0.34 -4.78
N GLY A 93 30.33 -1.33 -4.17
CA GLY A 93 29.64 -2.33 -3.37
C GLY A 93 28.89 -1.66 -2.21
N PHE A 94 27.57 -1.50 -2.35
CA PHE A 94 26.72 -1.16 -1.22
C PHE A 94 26.60 -2.39 -0.31
N LYS A 95 27.41 -2.40 0.76
CA LYS A 95 27.37 -3.37 1.87
C LYS A 95 26.16 -3.18 2.79
N GLY A 96 24.96 -3.10 2.22
CA GLY A 96 23.73 -3.17 2.99
C GLY A 96 23.28 -4.62 3.11
N ARG A 97 23.76 -5.34 4.13
CA ARG A 97 23.31 -6.71 4.42
C ARG A 97 21.77 -6.73 4.35
N LEU A 98 21.21 -7.56 3.47
CA LEU A 98 19.77 -7.74 3.27
C LEU A 98 19.14 -8.38 4.53
N GLN A 99 19.06 -7.64 5.64
CA GLN A 99 18.68 -8.22 6.94
C GLN A 99 17.19 -8.54 7.04
N ASN A 100 16.33 -7.89 6.25
CA ASN A 100 14.90 -8.12 6.28
C ASN A 100 14.34 -8.49 4.89
N LEU A 101 14.30 -9.79 4.62
CA LEU A 101 13.72 -10.36 3.40
C LEU A 101 12.29 -9.88 3.16
N MET A 102 11.48 -9.77 4.21
CA MET A 102 10.09 -9.30 4.09
C MET A 102 10.02 -7.87 3.54
N VAL A 103 10.91 -6.98 3.98
CA VAL A 103 10.99 -5.61 3.45
C VAL A 103 11.39 -5.61 1.97
N GLN A 104 12.34 -6.45 1.57
CA GLN A 104 12.78 -6.51 0.18
C GLN A 104 11.73 -7.10 -0.75
N LEU A 105 11.02 -8.15 -0.30
CA LEU A 105 9.86 -8.68 -1.03
C LEU A 105 8.76 -7.63 -1.18
N ARG A 106 8.49 -6.83 -0.13
CA ARG A 106 7.54 -5.72 -0.21
C ARG A 106 7.99 -4.64 -1.21
N LYS A 107 9.29 -4.35 -1.29
CA LYS A 107 9.85 -3.43 -2.29
C LYS A 107 9.68 -3.96 -3.71
N ASN A 108 10.06 -5.22 -3.96
CA ASN A 108 9.89 -5.86 -5.27
C ASN A 108 8.43 -5.79 -5.76
N CYS A 109 7.49 -6.12 -4.86
CA CYS A 109 6.05 -6.05 -5.14
C CYS A 109 5.53 -4.62 -5.33
N ALA A 110 6.25 -3.59 -4.87
CA ALA A 110 5.90 -2.19 -5.11
C ALA A 110 6.47 -1.72 -6.44
N HIS A 111 7.78 -1.84 -6.62
CA HIS A 111 8.48 -1.65 -7.90
C HIS A 111 9.89 -2.26 -7.83
N PRO A 112 10.35 -2.99 -8.87
CA PRO A 112 11.71 -3.54 -8.94
C PRO A 112 12.82 -2.50 -8.73
N ASP A 113 12.65 -1.29 -9.28
CA ASP A 113 13.65 -0.22 -9.19
C ASP A 113 13.95 0.22 -7.76
N LEU A 114 13.07 -0.04 -6.78
CA LEU A 114 13.40 0.19 -5.36
C LEU A 114 14.54 -0.69 -4.85
N LEU A 115 14.79 -1.80 -5.54
CA LEU A 115 15.91 -2.69 -5.29
C LEU A 115 17.13 -2.19 -6.07
N GLU A 116 17.00 -1.92 -7.37
CA GLU A 116 18.10 -1.52 -8.24
C GLU A 116 18.65 -0.12 -7.99
N SER A 117 17.79 0.86 -7.69
CA SER A 117 18.22 2.25 -7.42
C SER A 117 19.09 2.37 -6.17
N ALA A 118 19.15 1.33 -5.34
CA ALA A 118 20.10 1.26 -4.24
C ALA A 118 21.53 0.95 -4.71
N TYR A 119 21.70 0.48 -5.94
CA TYR A 119 22.96 -0.04 -6.50
C TYR A 119 23.45 0.75 -7.72
N ASP A 120 22.59 1.34 -8.55
CA ASP A 120 23.03 2.02 -9.77
C ASP A 120 23.66 3.42 -9.54
N GLY A 121 23.31 4.08 -8.44
CA GLY A 121 23.74 5.46 -8.14
C GLY A 121 23.35 6.49 -9.20
N SER A 122 22.50 6.11 -10.16
CA SER A 122 22.06 6.93 -11.27
C SER A 122 20.79 7.68 -10.88
N TYR A 123 20.63 8.88 -11.43
CA TYR A 123 19.44 9.71 -11.22
C TYR A 123 18.44 9.56 -12.37
N PHE A 124 18.66 8.63 -13.30
CA PHE A 124 17.88 8.50 -14.52
C PHE A 124 16.96 7.29 -14.45
N TYR A 125 15.66 7.53 -14.61
CA TYR A 125 14.67 6.47 -14.74
C TYR A 125 14.67 5.92 -16.18
N PRO A 126 14.38 4.61 -16.36
CA PRO A 126 14.23 4.05 -17.69
C PRO A 126 13.02 4.66 -18.41
N PRO A 127 12.91 4.50 -19.75
CA PRO A 127 11.74 4.95 -20.50
C PRO A 127 10.44 4.42 -19.89
N VAL A 128 9.39 5.23 -19.92
CA VAL A 128 8.08 4.93 -19.30
C VAL A 128 7.54 3.56 -19.69
N GLU A 129 7.70 3.13 -20.95
CA GLU A 129 7.24 1.81 -21.40
C GLU A 129 7.92 0.66 -20.66
N GLN A 130 9.22 0.77 -20.41
CA GLN A 130 9.99 -0.21 -19.65
C GLN A 130 9.64 -0.15 -18.16
N LEU A 131 9.52 1.07 -17.60
CA LEU A 131 9.13 1.31 -16.21
C LEU A 131 7.76 0.67 -15.89
N VAL A 132 6.77 0.90 -16.75
CA VAL A 132 5.45 0.31 -16.60
C VAL A 132 5.50 -1.19 -16.89
N GLY A 133 6.26 -1.60 -17.90
CA GLY A 133 6.43 -3.00 -18.31
C GLY A 133 6.97 -3.90 -17.21
N GLN A 134 7.89 -3.41 -16.37
CA GLN A 134 8.53 -4.20 -15.33
C GLN A 134 7.73 -4.35 -14.04
N CYS A 135 6.65 -3.59 -13.82
CA CYS A 135 5.85 -3.70 -12.60
C CYS A 135 4.34 -3.88 -12.87
N GLY A 136 3.77 -4.99 -12.41
CA GLY A 136 2.35 -5.31 -12.66
C GLY A 136 1.37 -4.31 -12.03
N LYS A 137 1.75 -3.67 -10.92
CA LYS A 137 0.94 -2.58 -10.33
C LYS A 137 0.93 -1.34 -11.20
N PHE A 138 2.05 -0.99 -11.82
CA PHE A 138 2.13 0.15 -12.73
C PHE A 138 1.36 -0.12 -14.02
N GLN A 139 1.40 -1.34 -14.56
CA GLN A 139 0.56 -1.72 -15.71
C GLN A 139 -0.95 -1.55 -15.41
N LEU A 140 -1.37 -1.90 -14.20
CA LEU A 140 -2.76 -1.72 -13.77
C LEU A 140 -3.08 -0.24 -13.53
N LEU A 141 -2.18 0.48 -12.86
CA LEU A 141 -2.31 1.90 -12.58
C LEU A 141 -2.45 2.72 -13.87
N ASP A 142 -1.62 2.46 -14.89
CA ASP A 142 -1.69 3.11 -16.20
C ASP A 142 -3.09 2.98 -16.83
N LYS A 143 -3.60 1.74 -16.87
CA LYS A 143 -4.95 1.46 -17.39
C LYS A 143 -6.06 2.14 -16.59
N LEU A 144 -5.91 2.25 -15.27
CA LEU A 144 -6.90 2.88 -14.39
C LEU A 144 -6.87 4.40 -14.53
N LEU A 145 -5.69 5.02 -14.50
CA LEU A 145 -5.52 6.46 -14.62
C LEU A 145 -6.07 6.97 -15.95
N LYS A 146 -5.73 6.32 -17.07
CA LYS A 146 -6.29 6.66 -18.39
C LYS A 146 -7.82 6.68 -18.39
N LYS A 147 -8.46 5.68 -17.77
CA LYS A 147 -9.93 5.60 -17.68
C LYS A 147 -10.55 6.63 -16.73
N LEU A 148 -9.91 6.89 -15.59
CA LEU A 148 -10.42 7.82 -14.57
C LEU A 148 -10.29 9.28 -15.02
N LEU A 149 -9.15 9.62 -15.61
CA LEU A 149 -8.88 10.98 -16.09
C LEU A 149 -9.68 11.33 -17.35
N ALA A 150 -9.93 10.36 -18.24
CA ALA A 150 -10.87 10.53 -19.35
C ALA A 150 -12.30 10.91 -18.87
N ARG A 151 -12.66 10.50 -17.65
CA ARG A 151 -13.93 10.85 -16.98
C ARG A 151 -13.83 12.07 -16.06
N LYS A 152 -12.69 12.77 -16.05
CA LYS A 152 -12.40 13.95 -15.22
C LYS A 152 -12.53 13.69 -13.71
N HIS A 153 -12.22 12.47 -13.27
CA HIS A 153 -12.10 12.18 -11.83
C HIS A 153 -10.76 12.66 -11.30
N LYS A 154 -10.77 13.24 -10.09
CA LYS A 154 -9.53 13.52 -9.34
C LYS A 154 -9.07 12.27 -8.61
N VAL A 155 -7.77 11.99 -8.62
CA VAL A 155 -7.18 10.77 -8.05
C VAL A 155 -6.21 11.15 -6.94
N LEU A 156 -6.26 10.41 -5.83
CA LEU A 156 -5.36 10.55 -4.69
C LEU A 156 -4.65 9.22 -4.48
N ILE A 157 -3.32 9.24 -4.54
CA ILE A 157 -2.48 8.04 -4.46
C ILE A 157 -1.66 8.12 -3.18
N PHE A 158 -1.66 7.03 -2.43
CA PHE A 158 -0.91 6.87 -1.19
C PHE A 158 0.16 5.80 -1.34
N SER A 159 1.36 6.06 -0.80
CA SER A 159 2.44 5.08 -0.71
C SER A 159 3.19 5.23 0.60
N GLN A 160 3.69 4.11 1.13
CA GLN A 160 4.60 4.11 2.29
C GLN A 160 6.07 4.36 1.90
N TRP A 161 6.39 4.25 0.61
CA TRP A 161 7.76 4.43 0.10
C TRP A 161 7.85 5.75 -0.66
N THR A 162 8.62 6.70 -0.14
CA THR A 162 8.85 8.00 -0.80
C THR A 162 9.47 7.85 -2.18
N LYS A 163 10.39 6.88 -2.35
CA LYS A 163 11.00 6.53 -3.64
C LYS A 163 10.00 6.06 -4.70
N ILE A 164 8.88 5.45 -4.30
CA ILE A 164 7.79 5.12 -5.24
C ILE A 164 7.09 6.37 -5.71
N LEU A 165 6.95 7.39 -4.86
CA LEU A 165 6.41 8.67 -5.27
C LEU A 165 7.37 9.38 -6.24
N ASP A 166 8.70 9.25 -6.06
CA ASP A 166 9.66 9.75 -7.05
C ASP A 166 9.46 9.10 -8.43
N ILE A 167 9.37 7.76 -8.47
CA ILE A 167 9.14 6.98 -9.70
C ILE A 167 7.79 7.33 -10.35
N MET A 168 6.75 7.45 -9.52
CA MET A 168 5.41 7.76 -9.99
C MET A 168 5.30 9.19 -10.52
N HIS A 169 5.98 10.14 -9.87
CA HIS A 169 6.07 11.51 -10.34
C HIS A 169 6.69 11.58 -11.74
N TYR A 170 7.83 10.92 -11.95
CA TYR A 170 8.48 10.80 -13.26
C TYR A 170 7.53 10.21 -14.31
N TYR A 171 6.88 9.08 -13.99
CA TYR A 171 5.91 8.44 -14.87
C TYR A 171 4.76 9.38 -15.28
N LEU A 172 4.22 10.14 -14.33
CA LEU A 172 3.08 11.01 -14.55
C LEU A 172 3.45 12.28 -15.33
N GLU A 173 4.61 12.86 -15.06
CA GLU A 173 5.14 14.01 -15.83
C GLU A 173 5.36 13.63 -17.29
N GLU A 174 6.03 12.51 -17.56
CA GLU A 174 6.27 12.01 -18.92
C GLU A 174 4.96 11.62 -19.64
N SER A 175 3.95 11.20 -18.89
CA SER A 175 2.61 10.94 -19.43
C SER A 175 1.78 12.21 -19.66
N GLY A 176 2.31 13.38 -19.32
CA GLY A 176 1.66 14.68 -19.51
C GLY A 176 0.55 15.00 -18.49
N PHE A 177 0.55 14.38 -17.32
CA PHE A 177 -0.46 14.62 -16.28
C PHE A 177 -0.03 15.71 -15.30
N GLU A 178 -0.98 16.56 -14.88
CA GLU A 178 -0.75 17.53 -13.81
C GLU A 178 -0.81 16.87 -12.44
N VAL A 179 0.34 16.84 -11.75
CA VAL A 179 0.52 16.19 -10.44
C VAL A 179 0.85 17.19 -9.36
N CYS A 180 0.30 16.96 -8.18
CA CYS A 180 0.70 17.64 -6.96
C CYS A 180 1.25 16.62 -5.96
N ARG A 181 2.49 16.81 -5.51
CA ARG A 181 3.12 15.95 -4.52
C ARG A 181 3.15 16.59 -3.14
N ILE A 182 2.67 15.84 -2.15
CA ILE A 182 2.64 16.24 -0.74
C ILE A 182 3.40 15.20 0.06
N ASP A 183 4.61 15.55 0.49
CA ASP A 183 5.42 14.74 1.40
C ASP A 183 5.64 15.44 2.75
N GLY A 184 6.31 14.74 3.68
CA GLY A 184 6.60 15.25 5.02
C GLY A 184 7.60 16.42 5.05
N ASN A 185 8.26 16.73 3.93
CA ASN A 185 9.21 17.84 3.84
C ASN A 185 8.53 19.13 3.36
N VAL A 186 7.30 19.06 2.83
CA VAL A 186 6.53 20.24 2.43
C VAL A 186 5.99 20.97 3.66
N LYS A 187 6.31 22.26 3.80
CA LYS A 187 5.79 23.13 4.87
C LYS A 187 4.26 23.18 4.86
N LEU A 188 3.63 23.28 6.04
CA LEU A 188 2.17 23.27 6.19
C LEU A 188 1.46 24.33 5.33
N GLU A 189 2.02 25.53 5.22
CA GLU A 189 1.45 26.61 4.42
C GLU A 189 1.52 26.33 2.91
N GLU A 190 2.61 25.71 2.45
CA GLU A 190 2.77 25.29 1.05
C GLU A 190 1.80 24.15 0.72
N ARG A 191 1.65 23.20 1.64
CA ARG A 191 0.64 22.12 1.56
C ARG A 191 -0.77 22.68 1.43
N ARG A 192 -1.13 23.69 2.24
CA ARG A 192 -2.45 24.34 2.18
C ARG A 192 -2.66 25.07 0.86
N LYS A 193 -1.64 25.75 0.33
CA LYS A 193 -1.71 26.41 -0.99
C LYS A 193 -1.92 25.40 -2.11
N GLN A 194 -1.15 24.32 -2.13
CA GLN A 194 -1.26 23.26 -3.13
C GLN A 194 -2.63 22.58 -3.11
N VAL A 195 -3.15 22.25 -1.92
CA VAL A 195 -4.49 21.66 -1.76
C VAL A 195 -5.59 22.64 -2.21
N LYS A 196 -5.42 23.95 -1.96
CA LYS A 196 -6.39 24.98 -2.37
C LYS A 196 -6.30 25.33 -3.87
N ALA A 197 -5.12 25.27 -4.46
CA ALA A 197 -4.89 25.58 -5.87
C ALA A 197 -5.64 24.59 -6.77
N ALA A 198 -5.77 23.32 -6.34
CA ALA A 198 -6.70 22.31 -6.85
C ALA A 198 -6.84 22.15 -8.39
N THR A 199 -5.84 22.62 -9.17
CA THR A 199 -5.74 22.41 -10.62
C THR A 199 -5.27 20.99 -10.93
N ALA A 200 -4.38 20.45 -10.10
CA ALA A 200 -3.85 19.10 -10.26
C ALA A 200 -4.96 18.03 -10.23
N GLN A 201 -4.86 17.10 -11.17
CA GLN A 201 -5.79 15.98 -11.32
C GLN A 201 -5.38 14.79 -10.45
N ILE A 202 -4.08 14.71 -10.11
CA ILE A 202 -3.50 13.66 -9.29
C ILE A 202 -2.76 14.25 -8.09
N PHE A 203 -2.98 13.66 -6.93
CA PHE A 203 -2.27 13.99 -5.69
C PHE A 203 -1.49 12.77 -5.17
N GLU A 204 -0.21 12.95 -4.91
CA GLU A 204 0.68 11.93 -4.35
C GLU A 204 0.96 12.23 -2.88
N VAL A 205 0.72 11.25 -2.00
CA VAL A 205 0.89 11.41 -0.55
C VAL A 205 1.71 10.27 0.05
N SER A 206 2.76 10.63 0.77
CA SER A 206 3.51 9.68 1.60
C SER A 206 2.77 9.44 2.92
N CYS A 207 2.58 8.17 3.29
CA CYS A 207 2.03 7.75 4.57
C CYS A 207 3.09 7.18 5.51
#